data_AF-A0A5S9W0I0-F1
#
_entry.id   AF-A0A5S9W0I0-F1
#
_cell.length_a   1.000
_cell.length_b   1.000
_cell.length_c   1.000
_cell.angle_alpha   90.00
_cell.angle_beta   90.00
_cell.angle_gamma   90.00
#
_symmetry.space_group_name_H-M   'P 1'
#
loop_
_entity.id
_entity.type
_entity.pdbx_description
1 polymer ?
#
loop_
_entity_poly.entity_id
_entity_poly.type
_entity_poly.pdbx_seq_one_letter_code
_entity_poly.pdbx_strand_id
1 'polypeptide(L)'
;MGSLDLPYASSFKGGSETFLQNVFESILKTYLRKNPMAKTIWELVKSVDNEKISYDHFFFRTFKVDGYGIDSLASFFMDYGYKVGGRLDFPKKKVQVLWLSPPDVHFPDNGYGIGNGPLPRLVIAELLVEELSPESQEIIRKYLKPEGGKQAVLSSTLGSLIWEKPTSTDFNQLAKESEFAAWTLVYGYTMNHLAFAVHRLKHSFSDIKCVKEYFEEKGFELNKDGGVLKVSQDGLLLQVSAMSEKLVVEFADGVTQIVPASYIEFVERLVLPQFKDMPCDEIKEFHRREGLEQASAYHIMESTRFTA
;
A
#
# COMPACT_ATOMS: atom_id res chain seq x y z
N MET A 1 22.03 41.41 12.61
CA MET A 1 20.59 41.12 12.66
C MET A 1 20.40 39.73 12.09
N GLY A 2 20.32 38.71 12.96
CA GLY A 2 20.08 37.35 12.52
C GLY A 2 18.62 37.22 12.08
N SER A 3 18.41 36.75 10.86
CA SER A 3 17.11 36.23 10.43
C SER A 3 16.78 35.08 11.37
N LEU A 4 15.83 35.30 12.28
CA LEU A 4 15.14 34.22 12.96
C LEU A 4 14.34 33.52 11.87
N ASP A 5 14.86 32.40 11.37
CA ASP A 5 14.09 31.49 10.53
C ASP A 5 12.84 31.13 11.33
N LEU A 6 11.71 31.70 10.90
CA LEU A 6 10.40 31.34 11.41
C LEU A 6 10.24 29.83 11.21
N PRO A 7 9.88 29.06 12.26
CA PRO A 7 9.67 27.63 12.10
C PRO A 7 8.62 27.44 11.00
N TYR A 8 8.93 26.59 10.03
CA TYR A 8 8.04 26.22 8.93
C TYR A 8 6.69 25.82 9.54
N ALA A 9 5.72 26.73 9.53
CA ALA A 9 4.44 26.51 10.17
C ALA A 9 3.72 25.44 9.34
N SER A 10 3.67 24.22 9.86
CA SER A 10 3.04 23.09 9.21
C SER A 10 1.59 23.44 8.84
N SER A 11 1.24 23.25 7.56
CA SER A 11 -0.10 23.54 7.03
C SER A 11 -1.11 22.43 7.34
N PHE A 12 -0.81 21.54 8.29
CA PHE A 12 -1.67 20.39 8.62
C PHE A 12 -2.91 20.86 9.39
N LYS A 13 -4.08 20.62 8.80
CA LYS A 13 -5.38 20.92 9.41
C LYS A 13 -5.80 19.82 10.39
N GLY A 14 -5.35 18.58 10.16
CA GLY A 14 -5.75 17.39 10.91
C GLY A 14 -5.09 17.22 12.27
N GLY A 15 -4.00 17.95 12.56
CA GLY A 15 -3.21 17.81 13.79
C GLY A 15 -1.71 17.97 13.56
N SER A 16 -0.91 17.58 14.55
CA SER A 16 0.56 17.64 14.47
C SER A 16 1.15 16.57 13.54
N GLU A 17 2.31 16.85 12.94
CA GLU A 17 3.10 15.88 12.17
C GLU A 17 3.39 14.59 12.97
N THR A 18 3.78 14.71 14.24
CA THR A 18 4.05 13.56 15.11
C THR A 18 2.85 12.64 15.25
N PHE A 19 1.63 13.18 15.27
CA PHE A 19 0.42 12.35 15.32
C PHE A 19 0.23 11.56 14.02
N LEU A 20 0.43 12.19 12.86
CA LEU A 20 0.41 11.50 11.57
C LEU A 20 1.45 10.38 11.50
N GLN A 21 2.68 10.67 11.96
CA GLN A 21 3.74 9.67 12.03
C GLN A 21 3.32 8.49 12.93
N ASN A 22 2.76 8.75 14.11
CA ASN A 22 2.24 7.70 15.01
C ASN A 22 1.11 6.88 14.37
N VAL A 23 0.26 7.50 13.56
CA VAL A 23 -0.80 6.79 12.80
C VAL A 23 -0.18 5.84 11.78
N PHE A 24 0.79 6.31 10.98
CA PHE A 24 1.50 5.45 10.04
C PHE A 24 2.26 4.31 10.73
N GLU A 25 2.93 4.59 11.85
CA GLU A 25 3.62 3.57 12.65
C GLU A 25 2.64 2.52 13.18
N SER A 26 1.46 2.94 13.63
CA SER A 26 0.41 2.04 14.10
C SER A 26 -0.13 1.16 12.98
N ILE A 27 -0.37 1.73 11.79
CA ILE A 27 -0.77 0.98 10.59
C ILE A 27 0.30 -0.06 10.22
N LEU A 28 1.57 0.36 10.14
CA LEU A 28 2.70 -0.51 9.82
C LEU A 28 2.84 -1.64 10.86
N LYS A 29 2.79 -1.32 12.15
CA LYS A 29 2.88 -2.31 13.24
C LYS A 29 1.76 -3.34 13.14
N THR A 30 0.53 -2.89 12.88
CA THR A 30 -0.62 -3.77 12.69
C THR A 30 -0.44 -4.66 11.46
N TYR A 31 0.03 -4.11 10.35
CA TYR A 31 0.34 -4.86 9.14
C TYR A 31 1.40 -5.95 9.40
N LEU A 32 2.53 -5.62 10.00
CA LEU A 32 3.60 -6.58 10.26
C LEU A 32 3.16 -7.66 11.28
N ARG A 33 2.33 -7.29 12.27
CA ARG A 33 1.76 -8.25 13.22
C ARG A 33 0.83 -9.26 12.53
N LYS A 34 0.04 -8.83 11.56
CA LYS A 34 -0.96 -9.67 10.88
C LYS A 34 -0.36 -10.51 9.74
N ASN A 35 0.85 -10.21 9.29
CA ASN A 35 1.49 -10.84 8.12
C ASN A 35 2.93 -11.30 8.46
N PRO A 36 3.11 -12.53 8.98
CA PRO A 36 4.42 -13.07 9.38
C PRO A 36 5.48 -13.10 8.28
N MET A 37 5.11 -13.47 7.04
CA MET A 37 6.04 -13.44 5.90
C MET A 37 6.48 -12.00 5.61
N ALA A 38 5.53 -11.07 5.55
CA ALA A 38 5.85 -9.66 5.32
C ALA A 38 6.74 -9.10 6.43
N LYS A 39 6.51 -9.49 7.70
CA LYS A 39 7.39 -9.13 8.81
C LYS A 39 8.80 -9.67 8.62
N THR A 40 8.93 -10.93 8.23
CA THR A 40 10.23 -11.57 7.97
C THR A 40 10.99 -10.82 6.87
N ILE A 41 10.32 -10.52 5.76
CA ILE A 41 10.90 -9.74 4.65
C ILE A 41 11.30 -8.34 5.16
N TRP A 42 10.45 -7.69 5.94
CA TRP A 42 10.71 -6.35 6.46
C TRP A 42 11.93 -6.31 7.40
N GLU A 43 12.06 -7.26 8.32
CA GLU A 43 13.21 -7.40 9.22
C GLU A 43 14.50 -7.71 8.44
N LEU A 44 14.39 -8.49 7.36
CA LEU A 44 15.53 -8.81 6.51
C LEU A 44 16.02 -7.59 5.72
N VAL A 45 15.12 -6.81 5.11
CA VAL A 45 15.47 -5.53 4.45
C VAL A 45 16.11 -4.58 5.45
N LYS A 46 15.55 -4.49 6.66
CA LYS A 46 16.10 -3.67 7.75
C LYS A 46 17.53 -4.07 8.10
N SER A 47 17.80 -5.37 8.21
CA SER A 47 19.11 -5.90 8.53
C SER A 47 20.14 -5.65 7.42
N VAL A 48 19.74 -5.76 6.15
CA VAL A 48 20.64 -5.54 5.01
C VAL A 48 21.00 -4.06 4.86
N ASP A 49 20.06 -3.16 5.16
CA ASP A 49 20.23 -1.73 4.97
C ASP A 49 20.60 -0.95 6.25
N ASN A 50 21.16 -1.65 7.24
CA ASN A 50 21.59 -1.08 8.52
C ASN A 50 20.51 -0.17 9.15
N GLU A 51 19.28 -0.66 9.17
CA GLU A 51 18.08 -0.03 9.74
C GLU A 51 17.50 1.17 8.96
N LYS A 52 18.07 1.53 7.79
CA LYS A 52 17.72 2.75 7.03
C LYS A 52 16.60 2.59 6.00
N ILE A 53 15.50 1.96 6.41
CA ILE A 53 14.36 1.71 5.53
C ILE A 53 13.71 3.02 5.03
N SER A 54 13.34 3.05 3.75
CA SER A 54 12.43 4.05 3.18
C SER A 54 11.25 3.38 2.49
N TYR A 55 10.08 4.00 2.58
CA TYR A 55 8.84 3.50 2.00
C TYR A 55 8.47 4.29 0.76
N ASP A 56 8.14 3.61 -0.33
CA ASP A 56 7.64 4.25 -1.55
C ASP A 56 6.16 4.62 -1.38
N HIS A 57 5.35 3.62 -1.00
CA HIS A 57 3.93 3.78 -0.81
C HIS A 57 3.32 2.72 0.10
N PHE A 58 2.15 3.02 0.66
CA PHE A 58 1.26 2.09 1.34
C PHE A 58 -0.04 1.94 0.55
N PHE A 59 -0.53 0.71 0.39
CA PHE A 59 -1.70 0.40 -0.42
C PHE A 59 -2.86 -0.14 0.40
N PHE A 60 -4.07 0.32 0.10
CA PHE A 60 -5.31 -0.10 0.76
C PHE A 60 -6.37 -0.51 -0.26
N ARG A 61 -7.25 -1.43 0.15
CA ARG A 61 -8.43 -1.85 -0.62
C ARG A 61 -9.70 -1.47 0.13
N THR A 62 -10.72 -1.07 -0.60
CA THR A 62 -11.97 -0.51 -0.06
C THR A 62 -13.16 -0.88 -0.96
N PHE A 63 -14.39 -0.58 -0.52
CA PHE A 63 -15.60 -0.78 -1.30
C PHE A 63 -16.23 0.56 -1.66
N LYS A 64 -16.45 0.84 -2.95
CA LYS A 64 -17.13 2.06 -3.39
C LYS A 64 -18.64 1.95 -3.19
N VAL A 65 -19.08 2.07 -1.95
CA VAL A 65 -20.49 2.01 -1.55
C VAL A 65 -20.65 2.63 -0.17
N ASP A 66 -21.74 3.35 0.05
CA ASP A 66 -22.20 3.86 1.36
C ASP A 66 -21.11 4.53 2.24
N GLY A 67 -20.15 5.22 1.62
CA GLY A 67 -19.05 5.91 2.33
C GLY A 67 -17.87 5.03 2.76
N TYR A 68 -17.78 3.79 2.28
CA TYR A 68 -16.68 2.86 2.57
C TYR A 68 -15.53 2.91 1.56
N GLY A 69 -15.62 3.74 0.52
CA GLY A 69 -14.68 3.80 -0.59
C GLY A 69 -13.41 4.58 -0.27
N ILE A 70 -12.74 5.09 -1.32
CA ILE A 70 -11.48 5.84 -1.21
C ILE A 70 -11.56 6.97 -0.18
N ASP A 71 -12.66 7.73 -0.16
CA ASP A 71 -12.83 8.90 0.70
C ASP A 71 -12.82 8.56 2.20
N SER A 72 -13.13 7.32 2.57
CA SER A 72 -13.11 6.85 3.96
C SER A 72 -11.71 6.90 4.59
N LEU A 73 -10.67 6.73 3.77
CA LEU A 73 -9.26 6.85 4.17
C LEU A 73 -8.66 8.18 3.72
N ALA A 74 -8.90 8.58 2.46
CA ALA A 74 -8.23 9.71 1.84
C ALA A 74 -8.48 11.04 2.58
N SER A 75 -9.71 11.24 3.07
CA SER A 75 -10.09 12.47 3.80
C SER A 75 -9.16 12.76 4.98
N PHE A 76 -8.88 11.76 5.81
CA PHE A 76 -7.96 11.89 6.95
C PHE A 76 -6.58 12.37 6.49
N PHE A 77 -5.97 11.71 5.50
CA PHE A 77 -4.61 12.05 5.07
C PHE A 77 -4.56 13.41 4.35
N MET A 78 -5.62 13.79 3.63
CA MET A 78 -5.72 15.11 3.00
C MET A 78 -5.79 16.25 4.03
N ASP A 79 -6.36 16.02 5.22
CA ASP A 79 -6.29 16.98 6.33
C ASP A 79 -4.85 17.18 6.84
N TYR A 80 -3.95 16.23 6.58
CA TYR A 80 -2.52 16.33 6.81
C TYR A 80 -1.73 16.78 5.57
N GLY A 81 -2.40 17.37 4.57
CA GLY A 81 -1.73 17.98 3.42
C GLY A 81 -1.30 17.01 2.32
N TYR A 82 -1.70 15.73 2.39
CA TYR A 82 -1.62 14.85 1.22
C TYR A 82 -2.44 15.43 0.07
N LYS A 83 -1.94 15.29 -1.16
CA LYS A 83 -2.59 15.82 -2.37
C LYS A 83 -2.89 14.68 -3.34
N VAL A 84 -3.98 14.82 -4.09
CA VAL A 84 -4.32 13.89 -5.16
C VAL A 84 -3.23 13.92 -6.23
N GLY A 85 -2.57 12.79 -6.45
CA GLY A 85 -1.53 12.63 -7.47
C GLY A 85 -2.06 12.09 -8.79
N GLY A 86 -3.15 11.31 -8.77
CA GLY A 86 -3.77 10.79 -9.97
C GLY A 86 -4.71 9.62 -9.72
N ARG A 87 -5.37 9.19 -10.79
CA ARG A 87 -6.33 8.07 -10.78
C ARG A 87 -6.00 7.05 -11.86
N LEU A 88 -6.28 5.78 -11.57
CA LEU A 88 -6.21 4.68 -12.52
C LEU A 88 -7.51 3.87 -12.46
N ASP A 89 -8.04 3.49 -13.61
CA ASP A 89 -9.23 2.65 -13.72
C ASP A 89 -8.85 1.24 -14.17
N PHE A 90 -9.50 0.22 -13.61
CA PHE A 90 -9.28 -1.18 -13.98
C PHE A 90 -10.64 -1.81 -14.35
N PRO A 91 -11.18 -1.52 -15.55
CA PRO A 91 -12.54 -1.93 -15.91
C PRO A 91 -12.79 -3.44 -15.80
N LYS A 92 -11.82 -4.27 -16.21
CA LYS A 92 -11.93 -5.73 -16.08
C LYS A 92 -12.05 -6.22 -14.64
N LYS A 93 -11.44 -5.50 -13.70
CA LYS A 93 -11.48 -5.81 -12.27
C LYS A 93 -12.59 -5.06 -11.54
N LYS A 94 -13.30 -4.14 -12.21
CA LYS A 94 -14.29 -3.23 -11.63
C LYS A 94 -13.68 -2.41 -10.48
N VAL A 95 -12.43 -1.99 -10.59
CA VAL A 95 -11.67 -1.29 -9.54
C VAL A 95 -11.23 0.08 -10.02
N GLN A 96 -11.29 1.08 -9.14
CA GLN A 96 -10.65 2.38 -9.31
C GLN A 96 -9.57 2.57 -8.26
N VAL A 97 -8.51 3.28 -8.62
CA VAL A 97 -7.39 3.58 -7.73
C VAL A 97 -7.14 5.08 -7.72
N LEU A 98 -6.98 5.65 -6.53
CA LEU A 98 -6.47 7.00 -6.30
C LEU A 98 -5.14 6.89 -5.58
N TRP A 99 -4.13 7.63 -6.02
CA TRP A 99 -2.91 7.79 -5.26
C TRP A 99 -2.74 9.23 -4.77
N LEU A 100 -2.18 9.37 -3.57
CA LEU A 100 -1.93 10.64 -2.90
C LEU A 100 -0.42 10.83 -2.72
N SER A 101 0.08 12.01 -3.11
CA SER A 101 1.44 12.44 -2.84
C SER A 101 1.54 12.97 -1.40
N PRO A 102 2.60 12.63 -0.65
CA PRO A 102 2.81 13.12 0.71
C PRO A 102 3.00 14.66 0.73
N PRO A 103 2.74 15.31 1.88
CA PRO A 103 3.16 16.69 2.09
C PRO A 103 4.68 16.80 2.18
N ASP A 104 5.20 18.00 1.96
CA ASP A 104 6.61 18.29 2.25
C ASP A 104 6.81 18.33 3.77
N VAL A 105 7.58 17.38 4.28
CA VAL A 105 8.03 17.32 5.68
C VAL A 105 9.54 17.54 5.73
N HIS A 106 10.01 18.28 6.73
CA HIS A 106 11.44 18.46 6.94
C HIS A 106 12.00 17.26 7.71
N PHE A 107 12.96 16.58 7.10
CA PHE A 107 13.72 15.51 7.74
C PHE A 107 15.23 15.70 7.46
N PRO A 108 16.12 15.16 8.30
CA PRO A 108 17.57 15.20 8.04
C PRO A 108 17.94 14.53 6.72
N ASP A 109 19.00 14.96 6.04
CA ASP A 109 19.42 14.39 4.75
C ASP A 109 19.68 12.86 4.79
N ASN A 110 20.01 12.34 5.97
CA ASN A 110 20.21 10.90 6.22
C ASN A 110 19.02 10.23 6.91
N GLY A 111 17.86 10.88 6.89
CA GLY A 111 16.62 10.47 7.50
C GLY A 111 16.00 9.20 6.90
N TYR A 112 15.40 8.37 7.75
CA TYR A 112 14.79 7.10 7.36
C TYR A 112 13.59 6.75 8.26
N GLY A 113 12.80 5.77 7.82
CA GLY A 113 11.56 5.36 8.47
C GLY A 113 10.47 6.44 8.40
N ILE A 114 9.40 6.24 9.15
CA ILE A 114 8.25 7.15 9.18
C ILE A 114 8.53 8.42 10.00
N GLY A 115 9.24 8.29 11.13
CA GLY A 115 9.46 9.40 12.07
C GLY A 115 10.58 10.37 11.69
N ASN A 116 11.53 9.94 10.85
CA ASN A 116 12.71 10.73 10.49
C ASN A 116 13.00 10.71 8.98
N GLY A 117 12.10 10.21 8.14
CA GLY A 117 12.32 10.08 6.70
C GLY A 117 11.16 10.65 5.87
N PRO A 118 11.19 10.49 4.54
CA PRO A 118 10.07 10.89 3.70
C PRO A 118 8.83 10.04 4.03
N LEU A 119 7.67 10.69 4.11
CA LEU A 119 6.41 9.99 4.26
C LEU A 119 6.06 9.21 2.99
N PRO A 120 5.45 8.02 3.11
CA PRO A 120 5.07 7.22 1.94
C PRO A 120 3.95 7.91 1.16
N ARG A 121 3.90 7.65 -0.15
CA ARG A 121 2.67 7.87 -0.93
C ARG A 121 1.56 6.95 -0.40
N LEU A 122 0.31 7.31 -0.65
CA LEU A 122 -0.82 6.45 -0.33
C LEU A 122 -1.54 6.04 -1.59
N VAL A 123 -1.83 4.76 -1.73
CA VAL A 123 -2.58 4.21 -2.85
C VAL A 123 -3.83 3.55 -2.28
N ILE A 124 -5.00 4.01 -2.71
CA ILE A 124 -6.28 3.53 -2.19
C ILE A 124 -7.10 3.05 -3.38
N ALA A 125 -7.42 1.77 -3.38
CA ALA A 125 -8.26 1.14 -4.39
C ALA A 125 -9.67 0.96 -3.85
N GLU A 126 -10.68 1.14 -4.69
CA GLU A 126 -12.07 0.84 -4.40
C GLU A 126 -12.68 -0.06 -5.47
N LEU A 127 -13.41 -1.09 -5.02
CA LEU A 127 -14.23 -1.90 -5.90
C LEU A 127 -15.55 -1.19 -6.18
N LEU A 128 -15.92 -1.10 -7.46
CA LEU A 128 -17.19 -0.57 -7.94
C LEU A 128 -18.30 -1.58 -7.64
N VAL A 129 -18.88 -1.50 -6.44
CA VAL A 129 -19.87 -2.48 -5.95
C VAL A 129 -21.09 -2.55 -6.87
N GLU A 130 -21.55 -1.42 -7.38
CA GLU A 130 -22.69 -1.33 -8.32
C GLU A 130 -22.46 -2.07 -9.65
N GLU A 131 -21.20 -2.36 -10.01
CA GLU A 131 -20.89 -3.14 -11.22
C GLU A 131 -20.89 -4.65 -10.98
N LEU A 132 -21.05 -5.11 -9.74
CA LEU A 132 -21.13 -6.53 -9.39
C LEU A 132 -22.53 -7.11 -9.64
N SER A 133 -22.67 -8.43 -9.57
CA SER A 133 -23.98 -9.09 -9.56
C SER A 133 -24.83 -8.63 -8.36
N PRO A 134 -26.18 -8.62 -8.48
CA PRO A 134 -27.06 -8.26 -7.37
C PRO A 134 -26.80 -9.08 -6.09
N GLU A 135 -26.49 -10.37 -6.23
CA GLU A 135 -26.14 -11.25 -5.11
C GLU A 135 -24.90 -10.76 -4.36
N SER A 136 -23.82 -10.43 -5.09
CA SER A 136 -22.60 -9.89 -4.48
C SER A 136 -22.81 -8.51 -3.85
N GLN A 137 -23.64 -7.67 -4.47
CA GLN A 137 -24.02 -6.36 -3.90
C GLN A 137 -24.76 -6.53 -2.58
N GLU A 138 -25.74 -7.42 -2.52
CA GLU A 138 -26.50 -7.74 -1.31
C GLU A 138 -25.59 -8.29 -0.21
N ILE A 139 -24.67 -9.20 -0.55
CA ILE A 139 -23.69 -9.73 0.40
C ILE A 139 -22.82 -8.61 0.96
N ILE A 140 -22.27 -7.72 0.13
CA ILE A 140 -21.43 -6.62 0.62
C ILE A 140 -22.26 -5.72 1.54
N ARG A 141 -23.43 -5.27 1.08
CA ARG A 141 -24.30 -4.34 1.82
C ARG A 141 -24.81 -4.92 3.14
N LYS A 142 -24.96 -6.24 3.26
CA LYS A 142 -25.31 -6.94 4.51
C LYS A 142 -24.36 -6.60 5.67
N TYR A 143 -23.06 -6.41 5.38
CA TYR A 143 -22.04 -6.14 6.40
C TYR A 143 -21.91 -4.66 6.75
N LEU A 144 -22.31 -3.77 5.84
CA LEU A 144 -22.08 -2.34 6.00
C LEU A 144 -23.13 -1.72 6.92
N LYS A 145 -22.74 -0.67 7.63
CA LYS A 145 -23.59 0.14 8.48
C LYS A 145 -23.52 1.60 8.03
N PRO A 146 -24.60 2.37 8.17
CA PRO A 146 -24.56 3.80 7.93
C PRO A 146 -23.38 4.43 8.67
N GLU A 147 -22.58 5.19 7.94
CA GLU A 147 -21.40 5.92 8.44
C GLU A 147 -20.24 5.08 8.99
N GLY A 148 -20.27 3.74 8.88
CA GLY A 148 -19.20 2.90 9.40
C GLY A 148 -17.84 3.23 8.76
N GLY A 149 -17.81 3.63 7.49
CA GLY A 149 -16.59 4.05 6.78
C GLY A 149 -15.81 5.18 7.47
N LYS A 150 -16.44 6.00 8.32
CA LYS A 150 -15.74 7.02 9.13
C LYS A 150 -14.69 6.43 10.08
N GLN A 151 -14.77 5.14 10.36
CA GLN A 151 -13.84 4.42 11.25
C GLN A 151 -12.65 3.79 10.51
N ALA A 152 -12.46 4.05 9.21
CA ALA A 152 -11.46 3.36 8.38
C ALA A 152 -10.01 3.49 8.90
N VAL A 153 -9.59 4.69 9.30
CA VAL A 153 -8.22 4.89 9.84
C VAL A 153 -8.05 4.18 11.19
N LEU A 154 -9.05 4.26 12.06
CA LEU A 154 -9.04 3.54 13.34
C LEU A 154 -9.01 2.03 13.13
N SER A 155 -9.80 1.52 12.19
CA SER A 155 -9.79 0.12 11.75
C SER A 155 -8.40 -0.32 11.29
N SER A 156 -7.75 0.47 10.43
CA SER A 156 -6.42 0.18 9.92
C SER A 156 -5.35 0.19 11.01
N THR A 157 -5.44 1.10 11.99
CA THR A 157 -4.47 1.18 13.10
C THR A 157 -4.65 0.05 14.10
N LEU A 158 -5.89 -0.34 14.43
CA LEU A 158 -6.18 -1.42 15.38
C LEU A 158 -6.04 -2.82 14.75
N GLY A 159 -6.28 -2.92 13.44
CA GLY A 159 -6.30 -4.16 12.69
C GLY A 159 -7.61 -4.93 12.77
N SER A 160 -8.71 -4.23 13.07
CA SER A 160 -10.04 -4.81 13.28
C SER A 160 -10.99 -4.48 12.13
N LEU A 161 -11.88 -5.41 11.78
CA LEU A 161 -13.00 -5.10 10.90
C LEU A 161 -13.96 -4.13 11.57
N ILE A 162 -14.60 -3.28 10.77
CA ILE A 162 -15.66 -2.36 11.23
C ILE A 162 -17.07 -2.92 10.92
N TRP A 163 -17.11 -4.15 10.45
CA TRP A 163 -18.30 -4.95 10.25
C TRP A 163 -18.13 -6.30 10.95
N GLU A 164 -19.24 -7.02 11.10
CA GLU A 164 -19.25 -8.35 11.69
C GLU A 164 -18.39 -9.32 10.90
N LYS A 165 -17.76 -10.28 11.60
CA LYS A 165 -16.95 -11.32 10.95
C LYS A 165 -17.80 -12.02 9.86
N PRO A 166 -17.30 -12.14 8.61
CA PRO A 166 -18.08 -12.75 7.53
C PRO A 166 -18.25 -14.26 7.70
N THR A 167 -19.28 -14.81 7.06
CA THR A 167 -19.46 -16.27 6.92
C THR A 167 -18.63 -16.81 5.77
N SER A 168 -18.29 -18.10 5.82
CA SER A 168 -17.55 -18.75 4.74
C SER A 168 -18.36 -18.82 3.44
N THR A 169 -19.68 -18.93 3.53
CA THR A 169 -20.59 -18.90 2.38
C THR A 169 -20.52 -17.57 1.63
N ASP A 170 -20.64 -16.45 2.34
CA ASP A 170 -20.61 -15.11 1.75
C ASP A 170 -19.24 -14.84 1.11
N PHE A 171 -18.17 -15.20 1.81
CA PHE A 171 -16.80 -15.10 1.30
C PHE A 171 -16.61 -15.90 0.00
N ASN A 172 -17.03 -17.17 -0.03
CA ASN A 172 -16.90 -18.02 -1.20
C ASN A 172 -17.73 -17.49 -2.38
N GLN A 173 -18.91 -16.92 -2.12
CA GLN A 173 -19.72 -16.35 -3.18
C GLN A 173 -19.06 -15.12 -3.79
N LEU A 174 -18.54 -14.21 -2.96
CA LEU A 174 -17.74 -13.07 -3.46
C LEU A 174 -16.50 -13.52 -4.21
N ALA A 175 -15.78 -14.54 -3.71
CA ALA A 175 -14.53 -15.02 -4.31
C ALA A 175 -14.72 -15.56 -5.74
N LYS A 176 -15.89 -16.12 -6.05
CA LYS A 176 -16.22 -16.58 -7.41
C LYS A 176 -16.32 -15.43 -8.42
N GLU A 177 -16.76 -14.25 -7.98
CA GLU A 177 -16.95 -13.09 -8.86
C GLU A 177 -15.75 -12.13 -8.80
N SER A 178 -15.23 -11.87 -7.61
CA SER A 178 -14.17 -10.90 -7.35
C SER A 178 -13.34 -11.29 -6.13
N GLU A 179 -12.13 -11.80 -6.38
CA GLU A 179 -11.12 -12.02 -5.33
C GLU A 179 -10.78 -10.73 -4.58
N PHE A 180 -10.86 -9.56 -5.24
CA PHE A 180 -10.71 -8.26 -4.59
C PHE A 180 -11.81 -8.03 -3.55
N ALA A 181 -13.07 -8.37 -3.87
CA ALA A 181 -14.18 -8.26 -2.95
C ALA A 181 -14.01 -9.20 -1.75
N ALA A 182 -13.70 -10.47 -2.01
CA ALA A 182 -13.50 -11.47 -0.98
C ALA A 182 -12.34 -11.11 -0.02
N TRP A 183 -11.21 -10.64 -0.56
CA TRP A 183 -10.08 -10.15 0.24
C TRP A 183 -10.49 -8.96 1.10
N THR A 184 -11.17 -7.97 0.51
CA THR A 184 -11.59 -6.75 1.22
C THR A 184 -12.58 -7.10 2.33
N LEU A 185 -13.49 -8.05 2.12
CA LEU A 185 -14.47 -8.49 3.11
C LEU A 185 -13.82 -9.04 4.40
N VAL A 186 -12.74 -9.82 4.28
CA VAL A 186 -12.09 -10.47 5.44
C VAL A 186 -10.99 -9.63 6.08
N TYR A 187 -10.36 -8.71 5.34
CA TYR A 187 -9.25 -7.89 5.84
C TYR A 187 -9.61 -6.42 6.09
N GLY A 188 -10.73 -5.92 5.55
CA GLY A 188 -11.19 -4.55 5.71
C GLY A 188 -10.11 -3.54 5.30
N TYR A 189 -9.87 -2.55 6.14
CA TYR A 189 -8.85 -1.52 5.93
C TYR A 189 -7.44 -1.92 6.37
N THR A 190 -7.16 -3.22 6.53
CA THR A 190 -5.77 -3.67 6.72
C THR A 190 -4.96 -3.24 5.50
N MET A 191 -3.77 -2.68 5.71
CA MET A 191 -2.85 -2.35 4.61
C MET A 191 -2.59 -3.60 3.76
N ASN A 192 -2.82 -3.52 2.46
CA ASN A 192 -2.71 -4.64 1.53
C ASN A 192 -1.24 -4.95 1.21
N HIS A 193 -0.42 -3.92 1.08
CA HIS A 193 1.02 -4.07 0.97
C HIS A 193 1.73 -2.78 1.36
N LEU A 194 2.98 -2.97 1.76
CA LEU A 194 3.98 -1.92 1.85
C LEU A 194 4.91 -2.04 0.65
N ALA A 195 5.33 -0.90 0.09
CA ALA A 195 6.38 -0.85 -0.92
C ALA A 195 7.65 -0.21 -0.37
N PHE A 196 8.79 -0.88 -0.51
CA PHE A 196 10.10 -0.29 -0.23
C PHE A 196 10.55 0.61 -1.37
N ALA A 197 11.13 1.77 -1.04
CA ALA A 197 11.77 2.64 -2.02
C ALA A 197 13.22 2.19 -2.24
N VAL A 198 13.43 1.28 -3.19
CA VAL A 198 14.73 0.65 -3.52
C VAL A 198 15.81 1.69 -3.78
N HIS A 199 15.49 2.74 -4.54
CA HIS A 199 16.43 3.83 -4.88
C HIS A 199 16.94 4.63 -3.67
N ARG A 200 16.38 4.41 -2.48
CA ARG A 200 16.80 5.03 -1.22
C ARG A 200 17.59 4.08 -0.33
N LEU A 201 17.49 2.78 -0.57
CA LEU A 201 18.27 1.77 0.15
C LEU A 201 19.75 1.88 -0.26
N LYS A 202 20.64 1.41 0.60
CA LYS A 202 22.07 1.34 0.38
C LYS A 202 22.50 -0.09 0.07
N HIS A 203 23.79 -0.26 -0.19
CA HIS A 203 24.42 -1.56 -0.44
C HIS A 203 23.74 -2.33 -1.59
N SER A 204 23.59 -3.64 -1.44
CA SER A 204 23.04 -4.54 -2.45
C SER A 204 21.57 -4.26 -2.80
N PHE A 205 20.83 -3.51 -1.98
CA PHE A 205 19.41 -3.24 -2.24
C PHE A 205 19.17 -1.89 -2.92
N SER A 206 20.22 -1.21 -3.37
CA SER A 206 20.11 0.00 -4.19
C SER A 206 19.73 -0.25 -5.66
N ASP A 207 19.68 -1.51 -6.09
CA ASP A 207 19.25 -1.95 -7.42
C ASP A 207 18.15 -3.01 -7.27
N ILE A 208 17.00 -2.81 -7.90
CA ILE A 208 15.86 -3.71 -7.80
C ILE A 208 16.16 -5.11 -8.37
N LYS A 209 17.11 -5.24 -9.29
CA LYS A 209 17.54 -6.54 -9.81
C LYS A 209 18.26 -7.36 -8.74
N CYS A 210 19.12 -6.71 -7.95
CA CYS A 210 19.77 -7.36 -6.82
C CYS A 210 18.76 -7.72 -5.72
N VAL A 211 17.74 -6.89 -5.50
CA VAL A 211 16.61 -7.24 -4.63
C VAL A 211 15.92 -8.51 -5.14
N LYS A 212 15.53 -8.54 -6.42
CA LYS A 212 14.90 -9.71 -7.04
C LYS A 212 15.74 -10.98 -6.83
N GLU A 213 17.00 -10.96 -7.23
CA GLU A 213 17.92 -12.09 -7.12
C GLU A 213 18.06 -12.56 -5.67
N TYR A 214 18.24 -11.63 -4.73
CA TYR A 214 18.36 -11.93 -3.31
C TYR A 214 17.11 -12.65 -2.76
N PHE A 215 15.91 -12.18 -3.09
CA PHE A 215 14.67 -12.78 -2.60
C PHE A 215 14.40 -14.16 -3.25
N GLU A 216 14.77 -14.34 -4.51
CA GLU A 216 14.74 -15.65 -5.19
C GLU A 216 15.71 -16.64 -4.50
N GLU A 217 16.94 -16.23 -4.19
CA GLU A 217 17.93 -17.05 -3.49
C GLU A 217 17.52 -17.43 -2.06
N LYS A 218 16.80 -16.53 -1.38
CA LYS A 218 16.23 -16.80 -0.05
C LYS A 218 14.97 -17.68 -0.09
N GLY A 219 14.50 -18.06 -1.28
CA GLY A 219 13.35 -18.95 -1.46
C GLY A 219 12.00 -18.27 -1.29
N PHE A 220 11.92 -16.94 -1.35
CA PHE A 220 10.63 -16.25 -1.40
C PHE A 220 10.03 -16.38 -2.80
N GLU A 221 8.72 -16.68 -2.86
CA GLU A 221 8.01 -16.71 -4.13
C GLU A 221 7.71 -15.27 -4.58
N LEU A 222 8.29 -14.87 -5.71
CA LEU A 222 7.98 -13.57 -6.34
C LEU A 222 6.82 -13.70 -7.33
N ASN A 223 6.04 -12.63 -7.47
CA ASN A 223 4.94 -12.57 -8.41
C ASN A 223 5.47 -12.58 -9.85
N LYS A 224 5.08 -13.60 -10.63
CA LYS A 224 5.50 -13.82 -12.02
C LYS A 224 4.50 -13.31 -13.06
N ASP A 225 3.32 -12.86 -12.65
CA ASP A 225 2.31 -12.30 -13.56
C ASP A 225 2.87 -11.04 -14.22
N GLY A 226 2.84 -10.96 -15.55
CA GLY A 226 3.52 -9.89 -16.31
C GLY A 226 5.06 -9.92 -16.24
N GLY A 227 5.66 -11.02 -15.77
CA GLY A 227 7.10 -11.14 -15.50
C GLY A 227 7.45 -10.75 -14.05
N VAL A 228 8.59 -11.21 -13.52
CA VAL A 228 8.97 -10.92 -12.11
C VAL A 228 9.24 -9.43 -11.90
N LEU A 229 10.02 -8.83 -12.80
CA LEU A 229 10.32 -7.41 -12.82
C LEU A 229 9.34 -6.71 -13.78
N LYS A 230 8.43 -5.92 -13.23
CA LYS A 230 7.52 -5.08 -14.01
C LYS A 230 8.24 -3.77 -14.29
N VAL A 231 8.20 -3.32 -15.54
CA VAL A 231 8.84 -2.09 -15.98
C VAL A 231 7.78 -1.26 -16.70
N SER A 232 7.63 -0.01 -16.29
CA SER A 232 6.72 0.93 -16.94
C SER A 232 7.09 1.15 -18.40
N GLN A 233 6.11 1.61 -19.19
CA GLN A 233 6.32 1.89 -20.62
C GLN A 233 7.45 2.91 -20.88
N ASP A 234 7.62 3.89 -19.99
CA ASP A 234 8.71 4.87 -20.07
C ASP A 234 10.06 4.34 -19.55
N GLY A 235 10.08 3.13 -18.96
CA GLY A 235 11.28 2.50 -18.41
C GLY A 235 11.74 3.09 -17.07
N LEU A 236 10.99 4.01 -16.46
CA LEU A 236 11.44 4.79 -15.30
C LEU A 236 10.84 4.34 -13.96
N LEU A 237 9.90 3.40 -13.97
CA LEU A 237 9.32 2.78 -12.78
C LEU A 237 9.51 1.27 -12.88
N LEU A 238 10.20 0.70 -11.89
CA LEU A 238 10.47 -0.73 -11.81
C LEU A 238 9.85 -1.27 -10.53
N GLN A 239 9.16 -2.41 -10.63
CA GLN A 239 8.40 -2.98 -9.53
C GLN A 239 8.60 -4.50 -9.44
N VAL A 240 8.79 -4.99 -8.23
CA VAL A 240 8.85 -6.42 -7.89
C VAL A 240 7.99 -6.62 -6.64
N SER A 241 7.16 -7.65 -6.62
CA SER A 241 6.40 -8.02 -5.42
C SER A 241 6.60 -9.48 -5.06
N ALA A 242 6.57 -9.77 -3.76
CA ALA A 242 6.38 -11.13 -3.28
C ALA A 242 4.94 -11.58 -3.57
N MET A 243 4.75 -12.88 -3.80
CA MET A 243 3.43 -13.50 -3.69
C MET A 243 2.98 -13.43 -2.23
N SER A 244 1.70 -13.14 -2.03
CA SER A 244 1.12 -13.11 -0.70
C SER A 244 1.24 -14.47 -0.03
N GLU A 245 1.63 -14.46 1.24
CA GLU A 245 1.42 -15.63 2.09
C GLU A 245 -0.08 -15.93 2.20
N LYS A 246 -0.42 -17.17 2.51
CA LYS A 246 -1.79 -17.58 2.76
C LYS A 246 -1.95 -17.90 4.24
N LEU A 247 -2.93 -17.26 4.88
CA LEU A 247 -3.20 -17.40 6.31
C LEU A 247 -4.52 -18.13 6.54
N VAL A 248 -4.62 -18.80 7.68
CA VAL A 248 -5.87 -19.41 8.11
C VAL A 248 -6.82 -18.32 8.61
N VAL A 249 -7.99 -18.22 7.99
CA VAL A 249 -9.09 -17.35 8.39
C VAL A 249 -10.22 -18.20 8.95
N GLU A 250 -10.62 -17.92 10.19
CA GLU A 250 -11.81 -18.51 10.81
C GLU A 250 -13.01 -17.57 10.62
N PHE A 251 -14.05 -18.06 9.94
CA PHE A 251 -15.29 -17.35 9.62
C PHE A 251 -16.32 -17.44 10.77
N ALA A 252 -17.37 -16.62 10.71
CA ALA A 252 -18.38 -16.54 11.78
C ALA A 252 -19.22 -17.83 11.95
N ASP A 253 -19.26 -18.67 10.92
CA ASP A 253 -19.89 -20.00 10.93
C ASP A 253 -18.94 -21.11 11.44
N GLY A 254 -17.77 -20.75 11.99
CA GLY A 254 -16.79 -21.68 12.55
C GLY A 254 -15.95 -22.42 11.51
N VAL A 255 -16.18 -22.18 10.21
CA VAL A 255 -15.38 -22.76 9.13
C VAL A 255 -14.03 -22.05 9.07
N THR A 256 -12.96 -22.79 8.81
CA THR A 256 -11.63 -22.23 8.54
C THR A 256 -11.25 -22.42 7.07
N GLN A 257 -10.66 -21.40 6.44
CA GLN A 257 -10.08 -21.52 5.11
C GLN A 257 -8.73 -20.82 5.01
N ILE A 258 -7.94 -21.21 4.01
CA ILE A 258 -6.64 -20.60 3.70
C ILE A 258 -6.86 -19.48 2.69
N VAL A 259 -6.58 -18.23 3.06
CA VAL A 259 -6.85 -17.03 2.25
C VAL A 259 -5.55 -16.25 2.04
N PRO A 260 -5.24 -15.78 0.81
CA PRO A 260 -4.12 -14.85 0.60
C PRO A 260 -4.26 -13.62 1.49
N ALA A 261 -3.20 -13.31 2.25
CA ALA A 261 -3.14 -12.17 3.14
C ALA A 261 -2.55 -10.94 2.43
N SER A 262 -1.62 -10.25 3.09
CA SER A 262 -0.93 -9.09 2.53
C SER A 262 0.45 -9.49 2.00
N TYR A 263 1.10 -8.62 1.23
CA TYR A 263 2.41 -8.90 0.63
C TYR A 263 3.33 -7.68 0.65
N ILE A 264 4.60 -7.85 0.31
CA ILE A 264 5.57 -6.75 0.17
C ILE A 264 5.90 -6.50 -1.29
N GLU A 265 6.05 -5.22 -1.61
CA GLU A 265 6.55 -4.72 -2.88
C GLU A 265 7.89 -3.98 -2.71
N PHE A 266 8.65 -3.93 -3.80
CA PHE A 266 9.86 -3.17 -3.98
C PHE A 266 9.69 -2.30 -5.23
N VAL A 267 9.96 -1.00 -5.09
CA VAL A 267 9.78 -0.02 -6.15
C VAL A 267 11.08 0.76 -6.33
N GLU A 268 11.54 0.85 -7.57
CA GLU A 268 12.64 1.72 -7.95
C GLU A 268 12.14 2.79 -8.93
N ARG A 269 12.33 4.06 -8.57
CA ARG A 269 12.01 5.22 -9.40
C ARG A 269 13.29 5.79 -10.00
N LEU A 270 13.43 5.72 -11.31
CA LEU A 270 14.59 6.26 -12.01
C LEU A 270 14.49 7.78 -12.16
N VAL A 271 15.66 8.40 -12.33
CA VAL A 271 15.81 9.83 -12.56
C VAL A 271 15.20 10.20 -13.91
N LEU A 272 14.41 11.28 -13.94
CA LEU A 272 13.81 11.76 -15.17
C LEU A 272 14.89 12.21 -16.17
N PRO A 273 14.68 12.04 -17.49
CA PRO A 273 15.72 12.30 -18.49
C PRO A 273 16.36 13.70 -18.43
N GLN A 274 15.60 14.72 -18.04
CA GLN A 274 16.08 16.10 -17.90
C GLN A 274 17.06 16.32 -16.73
N PHE A 275 17.16 15.36 -15.79
CA PHE A 275 18.06 15.41 -14.64
C PHE A 275 19.17 14.35 -14.71
N LYS A 276 19.34 13.67 -15.85
CA LYS A 276 20.29 12.55 -16.00
C LYS A 276 21.75 12.91 -15.70
N ASP A 277 22.13 14.17 -15.95
CA ASP A 277 23.50 14.68 -15.80
C ASP A 277 23.71 15.37 -14.44
N MET A 278 22.69 15.38 -13.57
CA MET A 278 22.79 15.95 -12.23
C MET A 278 23.65 15.04 -11.33
N PRO A 279 24.52 15.61 -10.47
CA PRO A 279 25.28 14.82 -9.49
C PRO A 279 24.38 13.95 -8.62
N CYS A 280 24.78 12.71 -8.37
CA CYS A 280 23.96 11.74 -7.62
C CYS A 280 23.56 12.22 -6.21
N ASP A 281 24.40 13.04 -5.58
CA ASP A 281 24.19 13.66 -4.27
C ASP A 281 23.21 14.85 -4.31
N GLU A 282 22.93 15.41 -5.50
CA GLU A 282 21.92 16.45 -5.71
C GLU A 282 20.55 15.87 -6.14
N ILE A 283 20.48 14.58 -6.48
CA ILE A 283 19.23 13.91 -6.87
C ILE A 283 18.27 13.81 -5.68
N LYS A 284 17.11 14.46 -5.80
CA LYS A 284 15.99 14.42 -4.84
C LYS A 284 14.82 13.63 -5.42
N GLU A 285 13.81 13.36 -4.57
CA GLU A 285 12.64 12.56 -4.98
C GLU A 285 11.91 13.16 -6.19
N PHE A 286 11.76 14.50 -6.22
CA PHE A 286 11.08 15.19 -7.32
C PHE A 286 11.85 15.18 -8.64
N HIS A 287 13.13 14.75 -8.65
CA HIS A 287 13.88 14.48 -9.88
C HIS A 287 13.60 13.09 -10.47
N ARG A 288 12.82 12.25 -9.77
CA ARG A 288 12.53 10.86 -10.16
C ARG A 288 11.10 10.74 -10.70
N ARG A 289 10.83 9.64 -11.40
CA ARG A 289 9.51 9.33 -11.96
C ARG A 289 8.43 9.24 -10.87
N GLU A 290 7.50 10.18 -10.89
CA GLU A 290 6.34 10.22 -9.99
C GLU A 290 5.12 9.48 -10.53
N GLY A 291 4.24 9.05 -9.63
CA GLY A 291 2.97 8.39 -9.95
C GLY A 291 3.09 6.89 -10.22
N LEU A 292 1.97 6.28 -10.65
CA LEU A 292 1.83 4.85 -10.89
C LEU A 292 1.85 4.53 -12.40
N GLU A 293 1.84 3.25 -12.74
CA GLU A 293 1.65 2.75 -14.11
C GLU A 293 0.58 1.65 -14.09
N GLN A 294 -0.40 1.75 -14.99
CA GLN A 294 -1.61 0.93 -14.97
C GLN A 294 -1.33 -0.55 -15.23
N ALA A 295 -0.52 -0.89 -16.24
CA ALA A 295 -0.21 -2.28 -16.58
C ALA A 295 0.57 -2.97 -15.45
N SER A 296 1.58 -2.29 -14.90
CA SER A 296 2.36 -2.77 -13.76
C SER A 296 1.47 -2.97 -12.55
N ALA A 297 0.64 -1.99 -12.19
CA ALA A 297 -0.31 -2.10 -11.09
C ALA A 297 -1.32 -3.24 -11.28
N TYR A 298 -1.79 -3.50 -12.51
CA TYR A 298 -2.67 -4.63 -12.81
C TYR A 298 -2.02 -5.96 -12.39
N HIS A 299 -0.76 -6.17 -12.82
CA HIS A 299 -0.01 -7.39 -12.52
C HIS A 299 0.39 -7.49 -11.05
N ILE A 300 0.71 -6.37 -10.39
CA ILE A 300 1.03 -6.35 -8.95
C ILE A 300 -0.19 -6.76 -8.11
N MET A 301 -1.42 -6.37 -8.49
CA MET A 301 -2.64 -6.80 -7.77
C MET A 301 -2.83 -8.32 -7.75
N GLU A 302 -2.26 -9.06 -8.71
CA GLU A 302 -2.29 -10.53 -8.75
C GLU A 302 -1.47 -11.19 -7.62
N SER A 303 -0.69 -10.43 -6.86
CA SER A 303 0.07 -10.97 -5.72
C SER A 303 -0.83 -11.57 -4.64
N THR A 304 -2.11 -11.21 -4.60
CA THR A 304 -3.12 -11.80 -3.69
C THR A 304 -4.11 -12.72 -4.40
N ARG A 305 -3.79 -13.24 -5.59
CA ARG A 305 -4.74 -14.09 -6.32
C ARG A 305 -5.06 -15.38 -5.55
N PHE A 306 -6.29 -15.86 -5.62
CA PHE A 306 -6.70 -17.04 -4.85
C PHE A 306 -6.30 -18.32 -5.57
N THR A 307 -6.43 -18.32 -6.90
CA THR A 307 -5.99 -19.41 -7.77
C THR A 307 -4.58 -19.18 -8.32
N ALA A 308 -3.76 -20.23 -8.34
CA ALA A 308 -2.41 -20.20 -8.91
C ALA A 308 -2.43 -20.10 -10.44
#